data_AF-A0AAN1DEI8-F1
#
_entry.id   AF-A0AAN1DEI8-F1
#
_cell.length_a   1.000
_cell.length_b   1.000
_cell.length_c   1.000
_cell.angle_alpha   90.00
_cell.angle_beta   90.00
_cell.angle_gamma   90.00
#
_symmetry.space_group_name_H-M   'P 1'
#
loop_
_entity.id
_entity.type
_entity.pdbx_description
1 polymer ?
#
loop_
_entity_poly.entity_id
_entity_poly.type
_entity_poly.pdbx_seq_one_letter_code
_entity_poly.pdbx_strand_id
1 'polypeptide(L)'
;MIDQDKMRALAARLRVTAKDRHSHGLLVTAAEIDEAADAIDLLLTEVEATAVDKRDAERYRALRDFGKDGVKMKPPVEHVHAMIYRHAVGAIPGSCVATGDELDRAIDAALAQRQGERS
;
A
#
# COMPACT_ATOMS: atom_id res chain seq x y z
N MET A 1 -11.72 -10.95 1.19
CA MET A 1 -10.89 -10.05 2.02
C MET A 1 -10.45 -10.84 3.24
N ILE A 2 -9.15 -10.94 3.49
CA ILE A 2 -8.65 -11.60 4.70
C ILE A 2 -9.09 -10.80 5.92
N ASP A 3 -9.48 -11.48 6.99
CA ASP A 3 -9.84 -10.83 8.25
C ASP A 3 -8.55 -10.45 9.00
N GLN A 4 -8.11 -9.21 8.79
CA GLN A 4 -6.84 -8.72 9.33
C GLN A 4 -6.80 -8.76 10.86
N ASP A 5 -7.93 -8.53 11.53
CA ASP A 5 -8.00 -8.58 12.99
C ASP A 5 -7.80 -10.01 13.51
N LYS A 6 -8.40 -11.00 12.84
CA LYS A 6 -8.15 -12.41 13.16
C LYS A 6 -6.69 -12.81 12.91
N MET A 7 -6.06 -12.31 11.85
CA MET A 7 -4.64 -12.59 11.56
C MET A 7 -3.70 -11.94 12.59
N ARG A 8 -3.96 -10.69 13.00
CA ARG A 8 -3.23 -10.04 14.10
C ARG A 8 -3.38 -10.82 15.41
N ALA A 9 -4.59 -11.26 15.71
CA ALA A 9 -4.85 -12.11 16.88
C ALA A 9 -4.11 -13.45 16.81
N LEU A 10 -4.00 -14.05 15.62
CA LEU A 10 -3.23 -15.27 15.40
C LEU A 10 -1.74 -15.05 15.64
N ALA A 11 -1.13 -14.01 15.06
CA ALA A 11 0.29 -13.68 15.28
C ALA A 11 0.58 -13.43 16.76
N ALA A 12 -0.28 -12.69 17.46
CA ALA A 12 -0.16 -12.47 18.90
C ALA A 12 -0.20 -13.79 19.69
N ARG A 13 -1.08 -14.72 19.32
CA ARG A 13 -1.22 -16.02 19.98
C ARG A 13 -0.03 -16.96 19.70
N LEU A 14 0.54 -16.91 18.49
CA LEU A 14 1.76 -17.64 18.16
C LEU A 14 2.93 -17.18 19.04
N ARG A 15 3.12 -15.87 19.22
CA ARG A 15 4.15 -15.32 20.13
C ARG A 15 4.00 -15.76 21.58
N VAL A 16 2.78 -15.87 22.08
CA VAL A 16 2.53 -16.43 23.42
C VAL A 16 2.92 -17.91 23.47
N THR A 17 2.61 -18.66 22.42
CA THR A 17 2.94 -20.09 22.31
C THR A 17 4.45 -20.31 22.20
N ALA A 18 5.16 -19.48 21.44
CA ALA A 18 6.61 -19.52 21.35
C ALA A 18 7.28 -19.28 22.70
N LYS A 19 6.81 -18.27 23.46
CA LYS A 19 7.28 -18.01 24.83
C LYS A 19 7.09 -19.21 25.75
N ASP A 20 5.91 -19.83 25.71
CA ASP A 20 5.61 -21.01 26.51
C ASP A 20 6.54 -22.19 26.15
N ARG A 21 6.74 -22.45 24.85
CA ARG A 21 7.65 -23.49 24.36
C ARG A 21 9.10 -23.23 24.75
N HIS A 22 9.54 -21.97 24.69
CA HIS A 22 10.86 -21.56 25.13
C HIS A 22 11.05 -21.81 26.64
N SER A 23 10.06 -21.49 27.47
CA SER A 23 10.06 -21.79 28.91
C SER A 23 10.13 -23.28 29.22
N HIS A 24 9.61 -24.14 28.34
CA HIS A 24 9.71 -25.60 28.44
C HIS A 24 10.98 -26.20 27.81
N GLY A 25 11.95 -25.37 27.39
CA GLY A 25 13.23 -25.81 26.81
C GLY A 25 13.16 -26.27 25.36
N LEU A 26 12.02 -26.07 24.67
CA LEU A 26 11.81 -26.48 23.28
C LEU A 26 12.21 -25.37 22.29
N LEU A 27 13.50 -24.98 22.31
CA LEU A 27 14.03 -23.80 21.62
C LEU A 27 13.80 -23.78 20.11
N VAL A 28 14.02 -24.91 19.42
CA VAL A 28 13.84 -24.99 17.95
C VAL A 28 12.38 -24.73 17.57
N THR A 29 11.44 -25.37 18.28
CA THR A 29 10.01 -25.18 18.00
C THR A 29 9.50 -23.79 18.37
N ALA A 30 10.13 -23.14 19.35
CA ALA A 30 9.79 -21.77 19.71
C ALA A 30 10.21 -20.79 18.59
N ALA A 31 11.42 -20.98 18.04
CA ALA A 31 11.92 -20.16 16.94
C ALA A 31 11.05 -20.29 15.67
N GLU A 32 10.66 -21.51 15.28
CA GLU A 32 9.77 -21.74 14.13
C GLU A 32 8.40 -21.06 14.31
N ILE A 33 7.88 -21.02 15.54
CA ILE A 33 6.59 -20.36 15.85
C ILE A 33 6.73 -18.84 15.79
N ASP A 34 7.84 -18.28 16.26
CA ASP A 34 8.13 -16.84 16.16
C ASP A 34 8.32 -16.43 14.68
N GLU A 35 9.06 -17.20 13.88
CA GLU A 35 9.20 -16.98 12.44
C GLU A 35 7.84 -16.98 11.73
N ALA A 36 6.94 -17.88 12.10
CA ALA A 36 5.58 -17.91 11.55
C ALA A 36 4.77 -16.66 11.95
N ALA A 37 4.94 -16.14 13.16
CA ALA A 37 4.28 -14.91 13.59
C ALA A 37 4.83 -13.69 12.83
N ASP A 38 6.13 -13.63 12.60
CA ASP A 38 6.78 -12.55 11.85
C ASP A 38 6.39 -12.57 10.37
N ALA A 39 6.27 -13.76 9.77
CA ALA A 39 5.74 -13.91 8.41
C ALA A 39 4.30 -13.39 8.29
N ILE A 40 3.45 -13.62 9.29
CA ILE A 40 2.08 -13.08 9.30
C ILE A 40 2.08 -11.55 9.38
N ASP A 41 2.93 -10.96 10.23
CA ASP A 41 3.01 -9.50 10.35
C ASP A 41 3.54 -8.85 9.05
N LEU A 42 4.50 -9.49 8.39
CA LEU A 42 4.99 -9.05 7.08
C LEU A 42 3.86 -9.05 6.04
N LEU A 43 3.12 -10.16 5.93
CA LEU A 43 1.98 -10.28 5.00
C LEU A 43 0.88 -9.25 5.30
N LEU A 44 0.59 -9.00 6.58
CA LEU A 44 -0.38 -7.97 6.96
C LEU A 44 0.07 -6.57 6.52
N THR A 45 1.34 -6.26 6.72
CA THR A 45 1.95 -4.99 6.29
C THR A 45 1.83 -4.80 4.78
N GLU A 46 2.09 -5.85 4.00
CA GLU A 46 1.97 -5.82 2.54
C GLU A 46 0.52 -5.65 2.07
N VAL A 47 -0.44 -6.32 2.71
CA VAL A 47 -1.87 -6.17 2.41
C VAL A 47 -2.35 -4.77 2.71
N GLU A 48 -1.97 -4.21 3.86
CA GLU A 48 -2.29 -2.83 4.24
C GLU A 48 -1.69 -1.82 3.25
N ALA A 49 -0.41 -1.99 2.89
CA ALA A 49 0.23 -1.14 1.89
C ALA A 49 -0.49 -1.20 0.55
N THR A 50 -0.88 -2.39 0.09
CA THR A 50 -1.71 -2.57 -1.12
C THR A 50 -3.06 -1.86 -1.02
N ALA A 51 -3.72 -1.94 0.14
CA ALA A 51 -5.01 -1.30 0.36
C ALA A 51 -4.88 0.23 0.34
N VAL A 52 -3.81 0.77 0.93
CA VAL A 52 -3.49 2.20 0.89
C VAL A 52 -3.24 2.66 -0.54
N ASP A 53 -2.42 1.92 -1.31
CA ASP A 53 -2.12 2.23 -2.72
C ASP A 53 -3.40 2.30 -3.57
N LYS A 54 -4.32 1.34 -3.39
CA LYS A 54 -5.62 1.33 -4.07
C LYS A 54 -6.51 2.51 -3.69
N ARG A 55 -6.62 2.81 -2.39
CA ARG A 55 -7.41 3.95 -1.90
C ARG A 55 -6.86 5.27 -2.43
N ASP A 56 -5.54 5.39 -2.55
CA ASP A 56 -4.91 6.59 -3.08
C ASP A 56 -5.18 6.76 -4.58
N ALA A 57 -5.10 5.67 -5.36
CA ALA A 57 -5.49 5.65 -6.76
C ALA A 57 -6.95 6.08 -6.97
N GLU A 58 -7.88 5.55 -6.16
CA GLU A 58 -9.30 5.96 -6.19
C GLU A 58 -9.48 7.44 -5.85
N ARG A 59 -8.73 7.95 -4.85
CA ARG A 59 -8.75 9.37 -4.50
C ARG A 59 -8.33 10.25 -5.66
N TYR A 60 -7.27 9.90 -6.40
CA TYR A 60 -6.83 10.67 -7.57
C TYR A 60 -7.84 10.61 -8.72
N ARG A 61 -8.49 9.46 -8.95
CA ARG A 61 -9.57 9.33 -9.94
C ARG A 61 -10.80 10.18 -9.54
N ALA A 62 -11.16 10.20 -8.26
CA ALA A 62 -12.23 11.05 -7.76
C ALA A 62 -11.91 12.54 -7.93
N LEU A 63 -10.66 12.95 -7.68
CA LEU A 63 -10.20 14.32 -7.94
C LEU A 63 -10.31 14.68 -9.42
N ARG A 64 -9.89 13.79 -10.33
CA ARG A 64 -10.06 13.96 -11.78
C ARG A 64 -11.52 14.22 -12.15
N ASP A 65 -12.45 13.43 -11.60
CA ASP A 65 -13.88 13.52 -11.88
C ASP A 65 -14.53 14.77 -11.30
N PHE A 66 -14.04 15.25 -10.16
CA PHE A 66 -14.47 16.51 -9.59
C PHE A 66 -14.30 17.70 -10.56
N GLY A 67 -13.29 17.65 -11.44
CA GLY A 67 -13.11 18.65 -12.51
C GLY A 67 -14.07 18.48 -13.70
N LYS A 68 -14.54 17.26 -13.97
CA LYS A 68 -15.42 16.96 -15.13
C LYS A 68 -16.87 17.41 -14.90
N ASP A 69 -17.38 17.26 -13.68
CA ASP A 69 -18.80 17.51 -13.39
C ASP A 69 -19.12 18.99 -13.09
N GLY A 70 -18.17 19.90 -13.27
CA GLY A 70 -18.44 21.34 -13.21
C GLY A 70 -19.07 21.77 -11.88
N VAL A 71 -18.69 21.16 -10.75
CA VAL A 71 -18.92 21.79 -9.45
C VAL A 71 -18.30 23.17 -9.57
N LYS A 72 -19.12 24.22 -9.37
CA LYS A 72 -18.83 25.63 -9.64
C LYS A 72 -17.56 26.14 -8.94
N MET A 73 -16.39 25.67 -9.33
CA MET A 73 -15.12 26.30 -9.01
C MET A 73 -15.03 27.56 -9.86
N LYS A 74 -14.65 28.66 -9.20
CA LYS A 74 -14.30 29.91 -9.88
C LYS A 74 -12.78 30.09 -9.72
N PRO A 75 -12.01 30.08 -10.82
CA PRO A 75 -12.43 29.88 -12.21
C PRO A 75 -12.86 28.41 -12.50
N PRO A 76 -13.69 28.19 -13.54
CA PRO A 76 -14.03 26.83 -13.97
C PRO A 76 -12.75 26.08 -14.36
N VAL A 77 -12.59 24.88 -13.81
CA VAL A 77 -11.44 24.03 -14.09
C VAL A 77 -11.95 22.87 -14.95
N GLU A 78 -11.60 22.85 -16.24
CA GLU A 78 -12.03 21.76 -17.13
C GLU A 78 -11.38 20.42 -16.71
N HIS A 79 -10.14 20.46 -16.20
CA HIS A 79 -9.35 19.28 -15.84
C HIS A 79 -8.54 19.50 -14.57
N VAL A 80 -8.41 18.46 -13.74
CA VAL A 80 -7.39 18.44 -12.68
C VAL A 80 -6.03 18.14 -13.29
N HIS A 81 -5.08 19.05 -13.04
CA HIS A 81 -3.68 18.89 -13.38
C HIS A 81 -2.92 18.32 -12.19
N ALA A 82 -2.33 17.14 -12.37
CA ALA A 82 -1.42 16.53 -11.40
C ALA A 82 0.02 16.76 -11.84
N MET A 83 0.87 17.23 -10.93
CA MET A 83 2.31 17.30 -11.15
C MET A 83 2.94 15.99 -10.69
N ILE A 84 3.44 15.21 -11.64
CA ILE A 84 4.09 13.92 -11.38
C ILE A 84 5.58 14.14 -11.29
N TYR A 85 6.16 13.84 -10.14
CA TYR A 85 7.60 13.86 -9.92
C TYR A 85 8.18 12.47 -10.14
N ARG A 86 9.22 12.37 -10.97
CA ARG A 86 9.95 11.13 -11.24
C ARG A 86 11.42 11.34 -10.98
N HIS A 87 12.00 10.53 -10.11
CA HIS A 87 13.44 10.54 -9.85
C HIS A 87 13.92 9.14 -9.46
N ALA A 88 15.12 8.79 -9.93
CA ALA A 88 15.91 7.78 -9.27
C ALA A 88 16.48 8.37 -7.96
N VAL A 89 16.69 7.54 -6.95
CA VAL A 89 17.34 7.97 -5.70
C VAL A 89 18.70 8.59 -6.04
N GLY A 90 18.92 9.84 -5.61
CA GLY A 90 20.15 10.59 -5.87
C GLY A 90 20.18 11.40 -7.18
N ALA A 91 19.11 11.41 -7.98
CA ALA A 91 19.01 12.19 -9.20
C ALA A 91 18.14 13.46 -9.03
N ILE A 92 18.35 14.45 -9.91
CA ILE A 92 17.47 15.62 -9.99
C ILE A 92 16.08 15.16 -10.47
N PRO A 93 14.99 15.51 -9.76
CA PRO A 93 13.66 15.08 -10.16
C PRO A 93 13.21 15.73 -11.47
N GLY A 94 12.79 14.88 -12.41
CA GLY A 94 11.95 15.30 -13.52
C GLY A 94 10.53 15.55 -13.01
N SER A 95 9.83 16.49 -13.63
CA SER A 95 8.41 16.70 -13.37
C SER A 95 7.64 16.81 -14.68
N CYS A 96 6.44 16.24 -14.72
CA CYS A 96 5.53 16.42 -15.83
C CYS A 96 4.12 16.66 -15.31
N VAL A 97 3.34 17.44 -16.06
CA VAL A 97 1.92 17.64 -15.79
C VAL A 97 1.14 16.56 -16.51
N ALA A 98 0.24 15.88 -15.80
CA ALA A 98 -0.67 14.89 -16.36
C ALA A 98 -2.13 15.26 -16.05
N THR A 99 -3.02 14.97 -16.99
CA THR A 99 -4.48 15.16 -16.86
C THR A 99 -5.22 13.98 -17.49
N GLY A 100 -6.50 13.82 -17.15
CA GLY A 100 -7.39 12.84 -17.81
C GLY A 100 -6.78 11.44 -17.92
N ASP A 101 -6.75 10.89 -19.14
CA ASP A 101 -6.26 9.54 -19.42
C ASP A 101 -4.75 9.38 -19.20
N GLU A 102 -3.97 10.47 -19.24
CA GLU A 102 -2.54 10.42 -18.90
C GLU A 102 -2.32 10.23 -17.40
N LEU A 103 -3.16 10.89 -16.58
CA LEU A 103 -3.15 10.69 -15.13
C LEU A 103 -3.55 9.26 -14.76
N ASP A 104 -4.58 8.71 -15.42
CA ASP A 104 -5.02 7.33 -15.16
C ASP A 104 -3.92 6.31 -15.50
N ARG A 105 -3.24 6.47 -16.66
CA ARG A 105 -2.09 5.63 -17.02
C ARG A 105 -0.94 5.74 -16.04
N ALA A 106 -0.67 6.93 -15.50
CA ALA A 106 0.38 7.11 -14.51
C ALA A 106 0.04 6.45 -13.17
N ILE A 107 -1.22 6.51 -12.73
CA ILE A 107 -1.71 5.81 -11.53
C ILE A 107 -1.56 4.30 -11.72
N ASP A 108 -2.00 3.76 -12.86
CA ASP A 108 -1.92 2.33 -13.14
C ASP A 108 -0.48 1.84 -13.22
N ALA A 109 0.42 2.63 -13.84
CA ALA A 109 1.85 2.32 -13.88
C ALA A 109 2.48 2.31 -12.47
N ALA A 110 2.13 3.27 -11.60
CA ALA A 110 2.61 3.31 -10.22
C ALA A 110 2.11 2.12 -9.40
N LEU A 111 0.85 1.71 -9.60
CA LEU A 111 0.29 0.52 -8.97
C LEU A 111 0.98 -0.77 -9.44
N ALA A 112 1.24 -0.89 -10.75
CA ALA A 112 1.93 -2.04 -11.31
C ALA A 112 3.39 -2.14 -10.82
N GLN A 113 4.10 -1.02 -10.76
CA GLN A 113 5.48 -0.99 -10.26
C GLN A 113 5.56 -1.49 -8.80
N ARG A 114 4.67 -1.03 -7.92
CA ARG A 114 4.64 -1.48 -6.51
C ARG A 114 4.24 -2.95 -6.35
N GLN A 115 3.50 -3.52 -7.29
CA GLN A 115 3.18 -4.96 -7.29
C GLN A 115 4.37 -5.80 -7.76
N GLY A 116 5.17 -5.30 -8.70
CA GLY A 116 6.39 -5.96 -9.17
C GLY A 116 7.59 -5.83 -8.23
N GLU A 117 7.66 -4.79 -7.41
CA GLU A 117 8.71 -4.63 -6.37
C GLU A 117 8.49 -5.54 -5.15
N ARG A 118 7.31 -6.15 -5.02
CA ARG A 118 6.93 -7.06 -3.92
C ARG A 118 7.06 -8.55 -4.28
N SER A 119 7.61 -8.89 -5.45
CA SER A 119 7.79 -10.27 -5.93
C SER A 119 9.19 -10.83 -5.69
#